data_AF-A0A934VJJ5-F1
#
_entry.id   AF-A0A934VJJ5-F1
#
_cell.length_a   1.000
_cell.length_b   1.000
_cell.length_c   1.000
_cell.angle_alpha   90.00
_cell.angle_beta   90.00
_cell.angle_gamma   90.00
#
_symmetry.space_group_name_H-M   'P 1'
#
loop_
_entity.id
_entity.type
_entity.pdbx_description
1 polymer ?
#
loop_
_entity_poly.entity_id
_entity_poly.type
_entity_poly.pdbx_seq_one_letter_code
_entity_poly.pdbx_strand_id
1 'polypeptide(L)'
;MRKSSRSSVPVPTTAPTLELDTGTSFQQTIHFRDKGAKSKAKPKGVRGCEIWVAVGAHPQGPGDCRYVGTDTRTPHITHFDPADAGKTAYYYARWVNSRNEPGPWSELTEGTIAG
;
A
#
# COMPACT_ATOMS: atom_id res chain seq x y z
N MET A 1 34.74 10.84 -23.07
CA MET A 1 34.35 9.78 -22.10
C MET A 1 33.07 10.18 -21.39
N ARG A 2 31.92 9.54 -21.66
CA ARG A 2 30.71 9.74 -20.86
C ARG A 2 30.74 8.79 -19.66
N LYS A 3 31.12 9.30 -18.48
CA LYS A 3 30.81 8.61 -17.21
C LYS A 3 29.45 9.12 -16.73
N SER A 4 28.36 8.53 -17.22
CA SER A 4 27.08 8.62 -16.51
C SER A 4 27.09 7.53 -15.45
N SER A 5 27.58 7.83 -14.25
CA SER A 5 27.22 7.02 -13.08
C SER A 5 25.72 7.22 -12.89
N ARG A 6 24.90 6.20 -13.19
CA ARG A 6 23.49 6.22 -12.79
C ARG A 6 23.48 6.26 -11.26
N SER A 7 23.31 7.44 -10.66
CA SER A 7 23.15 7.58 -9.21
C SER A 7 22.06 6.62 -8.76
N SER A 8 22.37 5.78 -7.77
CA SER A 8 21.39 4.86 -7.21
C SER A 8 20.21 5.67 -6.71
N VAL A 9 18.99 5.25 -7.08
CA VAL A 9 17.79 5.86 -6.51
C VAL A 9 17.76 5.48 -5.02
N PRO A 10 17.67 6.43 -4.10
CA PRO A 10 17.71 6.12 -2.67
C PRO A 10 16.51 5.23 -2.27
N VAL A 11 16.70 4.44 -1.21
CA VAL A 11 15.61 3.70 -0.57
C VAL A 11 14.62 4.72 0.01
N PRO A 12 13.31 4.51 -0.12
CA PRO A 12 12.33 5.42 0.46
C PRO A 12 12.47 5.45 1.99
N THR A 13 12.47 6.64 2.58
CA THR A 13 12.63 6.82 4.04
C THR A 13 11.32 7.12 4.75
N THR A 14 10.25 7.39 4.01
CA THR A 14 8.89 7.61 4.54
C THR A 14 8.02 6.40 4.29
N ALA A 15 6.90 6.31 5.01
CA ALA A 15 5.85 5.34 4.79
C ALA A 15 4.62 6.02 4.16
N PRO A 16 3.80 5.31 3.37
CA PRO A 16 2.51 5.82 2.94
C PRO A 16 1.54 5.92 4.12
N THR A 17 0.62 6.88 4.05
CA THR A 17 -0.62 6.89 4.82
C THR A 17 -1.75 6.36 3.95
N LEU A 18 -2.54 5.43 4.49
CA LEU A 18 -3.69 4.84 3.80
C LEU A 18 -5.00 5.47 4.27
N GLU A 19 -5.97 5.50 3.35
CA GLU A 19 -7.36 5.87 3.62
C GLU A 19 -8.24 4.87 2.86
N LEU A 20 -9.13 4.20 3.59
CA LEU A 20 -10.00 3.15 3.04
C LEU A 20 -11.40 3.67 2.78
N ASP A 21 -11.93 3.35 1.61
CA ASP A 21 -13.35 3.43 1.29
C ASP A 21 -13.91 2.01 1.14
N THR A 22 -14.88 1.70 2.00
CA THR A 22 -15.55 0.39 2.10
C THR A 22 -17.00 0.44 1.63
N GLY A 23 -17.41 1.49 0.91
CA GLY A 23 -18.81 1.73 0.53
C GLY A 23 -19.33 0.83 -0.60
N THR A 24 -18.49 0.01 -1.21
CA THR A 24 -18.86 -0.89 -2.31
C THR A 24 -18.79 -2.35 -1.86
N SER A 25 -19.85 -3.13 -2.14
CA SER A 25 -19.87 -4.56 -1.83
C SER A 25 -18.71 -5.31 -2.49
N PHE A 26 -18.07 -6.19 -1.73
CA PHE A 26 -16.94 -7.03 -2.14
C PHE A 26 -15.75 -6.26 -2.71
N GLN A 27 -15.66 -4.97 -2.42
CA GLN A 27 -14.61 -4.10 -2.92
C GLN A 27 -14.18 -3.12 -1.84
N GLN A 28 -12.87 -2.90 -1.75
CA GLN A 28 -12.34 -1.77 -0.98
C GLN A 28 -11.40 -0.96 -1.83
N THR A 29 -11.57 0.36 -1.76
CA THR A 29 -10.73 1.32 -2.47
C THR A 29 -9.74 1.93 -1.49
N ILE A 30 -8.46 1.83 -1.82
CA ILE A 30 -7.36 2.25 -0.95
C ILE A 30 -6.72 3.49 -1.56
N HIS A 31 -6.95 4.62 -0.91
CA HIS A 31 -6.21 5.84 -1.18
C HIS A 31 -4.89 5.85 -0.42
N PHE A 32 -3.82 6.30 -1.07
CA PHE A 32 -2.50 6.37 -0.45
C PHE A 32 -1.77 7.64 -0.86
N ARG A 33 -1.03 8.19 0.09
CA ARG A 33 -0.22 9.43 -0.06
C ARG A 33 0.97 9.37 0.88
N ASP A 34 1.96 10.22 0.64
CA ASP A 34 3.09 10.34 1.56
C ASP A 34 2.65 10.92 2.92
N LYS A 35 3.29 10.48 4.01
CA LYS A 35 2.90 10.90 5.36
C LYS A 35 3.02 12.42 5.50
N GLY A 36 1.92 13.08 5.88
CA GLY A 36 1.85 14.54 6.02
C GLY A 36 1.73 15.32 4.71
N ALA A 37 1.71 14.65 3.55
CA ALA A 37 1.52 15.32 2.28
C ALA A 37 0.07 15.78 2.08
N LYS A 38 -0.11 17.03 1.63
CA LYS A 38 -1.42 17.56 1.20
C LYS A 38 -1.82 17.07 -0.20
N SER A 39 -0.87 16.53 -0.96
CA SER A 39 -1.10 16.02 -2.31
C SER A 39 -1.09 14.49 -2.35
N LYS A 40 -1.67 13.92 -3.41
CA LYS A 40 -1.62 12.48 -3.71
C LYS A 40 -0.31 12.05 -4.38
N ALA A 41 0.68 12.93 -4.48
CA ALA A 41 1.96 12.60 -5.08
C ALA A 41 2.79 11.71 -4.14
N LYS A 42 3.43 10.69 -4.72
CA LYS A 42 4.43 9.89 -4.03
C LYS A 42 5.74 10.67 -3.84
N PRO A 43 6.61 10.27 -2.90
CA PRO A 43 7.92 10.90 -2.74
C PRO A 43 8.77 10.81 -4.01
N LYS A 44 9.69 11.76 -4.19
CA LYS A 44 10.62 11.75 -5.31
C LYS A 44 11.50 10.48 -5.27
N GLY A 45 11.61 9.79 -6.39
CA GLY A 45 12.39 8.54 -6.50
C GLY A 45 11.63 7.27 -6.13
N VAL A 46 10.41 7.38 -5.58
CA VAL A 46 9.54 6.23 -5.33
C VAL A 46 8.94 5.73 -6.64
N ARG A 47 9.07 4.43 -6.89
CA ARG A 47 8.44 3.74 -8.03
C ARG A 47 6.95 3.55 -7.76
N GLY A 48 6.57 3.03 -6.61
CA GLY A 48 5.18 2.72 -6.28
C GLY A 48 4.96 2.38 -4.82
N CYS A 49 3.71 2.11 -4.49
CA CYS A 49 3.23 1.65 -3.19
C CYS A 49 2.99 0.15 -3.27
N GLU A 50 3.76 -0.65 -2.54
CA GLU A 50 3.39 -2.04 -2.29
C GLU A 50 2.26 -2.08 -1.27
N ILE A 51 1.25 -2.89 -1.52
CA ILE A 51 0.07 -3.05 -0.68
C ILE A 51 -0.08 -4.52 -0.34
N TRP A 52 -0.42 -4.78 0.93
CA TRP A 52 -0.49 -6.10 1.53
C TRP A 52 -1.75 -6.19 2.39
N VAL A 53 -2.41 -7.35 2.40
CA VAL A 53 -3.67 -7.56 3.12
C VAL A 53 -3.68 -8.87 3.92
N ALA A 54 -4.27 -8.85 5.11
CA ALA A 54 -4.76 -10.03 5.81
C ALA A 54 -6.29 -9.92 5.94
N VAL A 55 -7.01 -11.04 5.87
CA VAL A 55 -8.49 -11.06 5.95
C VAL A 55 -8.93 -11.93 7.11
N GLY A 56 -9.83 -11.40 7.94
CA GLY A 56 -10.41 -12.09 9.09
C GLY A 56 -9.52 -12.05 10.33
N ALA A 57 -8.39 -12.73 10.31
CA ALA A 57 -7.46 -12.75 11.45
C ALA A 57 -6.64 -11.45 11.53
N HIS A 58 -6.61 -10.82 12.70
CA HIS A 58 -5.80 -9.62 12.94
C HIS A 58 -4.30 -9.98 12.84
N PRO A 59 -3.53 -9.36 11.92
CA PRO A 59 -2.11 -9.67 11.75
C PRO A 59 -1.29 -9.19 12.96
N GLN A 60 -0.22 -9.89 13.31
CA GLN A 60 0.78 -9.43 14.29
C GLN A 60 1.83 -8.52 13.65
N GLY A 61 1.92 -8.53 12.32
CA GLY A 61 2.65 -7.56 11.55
C GLY A 61 2.53 -7.80 10.03
N PRO A 62 3.25 -7.01 9.22
CA PRO A 62 3.16 -7.09 7.75
C PRO A 62 3.52 -8.46 7.16
N GLY A 63 4.30 -9.28 7.88
CA GLY A 63 4.69 -10.63 7.46
C GLY A 63 3.53 -11.63 7.45
N ASP A 64 2.43 -11.34 8.15
CA ASP A 64 1.23 -12.18 8.17
C ASP A 64 0.26 -11.83 7.02
N CYS A 65 0.54 -10.75 6.29
CA CYS A 65 -0.27 -10.30 5.17
C CYS A 65 0.21 -10.93 3.86
N ARG A 66 -0.71 -11.13 2.91
CA ARG A 66 -0.39 -11.48 1.53
C ARG A 66 -0.22 -10.21 0.68
N TYR A 67 0.69 -10.25 -0.28
CA TYR A 67 0.87 -9.18 -1.26
C TYR A 67 -0.35 -9.07 -2.19
N VAL A 68 -0.82 -7.85 -2.47
CA VAL A 68 -1.91 -7.60 -3.43
C VAL A 68 -1.45 -6.87 -4.69
N GLY A 69 -0.48 -5.95 -4.58
CA GLY A 69 -0.04 -5.18 -5.74
C GLY A 69 0.99 -4.09 -5.43
N THR A 70 1.59 -3.55 -6.49
CA THR A 70 2.45 -2.37 -6.44
C THR A 70 1.88 -1.30 -7.37
N ASP A 71 1.21 -0.31 -6.80
CA ASP A 71 0.55 0.72 -7.58
C ASP A 71 1.40 1.97 -7.69
N THR A 72 1.55 2.49 -8.90
CA THR A 72 2.33 3.71 -9.15
C THR A 72 1.53 4.98 -8.86
N ARG A 73 0.21 4.87 -8.65
CA ARG A 73 -0.74 5.96 -8.43
C ARG A 73 -1.94 5.46 -7.62
N THR A 74 -2.50 6.33 -6.79
CA THR A 74 -3.74 6.08 -6.03
C THR A 74 -5.01 6.31 -6.89
N PRO A 75 -6.11 5.58 -6.64
CA PRO A 75 -6.27 4.49 -5.67
C PRO A 75 -5.89 3.09 -6.18
N HIS A 76 -5.70 2.19 -5.24
CA HIS A 76 -5.71 0.74 -5.48
C HIS A 76 -7.11 0.20 -5.19
N ILE A 77 -7.57 -0.79 -5.96
CA ILE A 77 -8.85 -1.45 -5.75
C ILE A 77 -8.60 -2.92 -5.42
N THR A 78 -9.05 -3.35 -4.25
CA THR A 78 -9.03 -4.76 -3.83
C THR A 78 -10.42 -5.34 -3.95
N HIS A 79 -10.53 -6.48 -4.62
CA HIS A 79 -11.76 -7.27 -4.69
C HIS A 79 -11.70 -8.45 -3.72
N PHE A 80 -12.85 -8.80 -3.16
CA PHE A 80 -13.02 -9.88 -2.20
C PHE A 80 -14.02 -10.91 -2.69
N ASP A 81 -13.87 -12.14 -2.22
CA ASP A 81 -14.85 -13.19 -2.48
C ASP A 81 -16.11 -12.97 -1.63
N PRO A 82 -17.29 -13.42 -2.08
CA PRO A 82 -18.50 -13.35 -1.27
C PRO A 82 -18.38 -14.02 0.12
N ALA A 83 -17.53 -15.04 0.24
CA ALA A 83 -17.23 -15.72 1.49
C ALA A 83 -16.48 -14.85 2.52
N ASP A 84 -15.99 -13.67 2.12
CA ASP A 84 -15.31 -12.72 2.98
C ASP A 84 -16.22 -11.60 3.50
N ALA A 85 -17.50 -11.57 3.10
CA ALA A 85 -18.46 -10.61 3.62
C ALA A 85 -18.49 -10.62 5.16
N GLY A 86 -18.46 -9.42 5.75
CA GLY A 86 -18.46 -9.23 7.20
C GLY A 86 -17.12 -9.50 7.89
N LYS A 87 -16.10 -10.03 7.19
CA LYS A 87 -14.73 -10.11 7.72
C LYS A 87 -14.05 -8.75 7.64
N THR A 88 -13.04 -8.54 8.48
CA THR A 88 -12.18 -7.36 8.42
C THR A 88 -11.00 -7.62 7.49
N ALA A 89 -10.72 -6.67 6.59
CA ALA A 89 -9.47 -6.61 5.84
C ALA A 89 -8.49 -5.67 6.56
N TYR A 90 -7.28 -6.14 6.79
CA TYR A 90 -6.19 -5.45 7.48
C TYR A 90 -5.08 -5.16 6.47
N TYR A 91 -4.72 -3.90 6.30
CA TYR A 91 -3.75 -3.46 5.30
C TYR A 91 -2.49 -2.87 5.91
N TYR A 92 -1.38 -3.26 5.30
CA TYR A 92 -0.11 -2.55 5.37
C TYR A 92 0.31 -2.13 3.97
N ALA A 93 1.05 -1.03 3.89
CA ALA A 93 1.67 -0.59 2.66
C ALA A 93 3.06 -0.03 2.90
N ARG A 94 3.88 0.02 1.85
CA ARG A 94 5.20 0.65 1.89
C ARG A 94 5.61 1.20 0.54
N TRP A 95 6.44 2.23 0.54
CA TRP A 95 7.05 2.71 -0.69
C TRP A 95 8.16 1.78 -1.15
N VAL A 96 8.30 1.63 -2.46
CA VAL A 96 9.46 0.97 -3.09
C VAL A 96 10.09 1.88 -4.13
N ASN A 97 11.41 1.86 -4.23
CA ASN A 97 12.12 2.60 -5.28
C ASN A 97 12.14 1.80 -6.61
N SER A 98 12.85 2.33 -7.62
CA SER A 98 12.96 1.68 -8.94
C SER A 98 13.71 0.34 -8.93
N ARG A 99 14.40 0.00 -7.83
CA ARG A 99 15.09 -1.26 -7.60
C ARG A 99 14.30 -2.24 -6.72
N ASN A 100 13.05 -1.89 -6.38
CA ASN A 100 12.20 -2.62 -5.43
C ASN A 100 12.81 -2.71 -4.02
N GLU A 101 13.67 -1.76 -3.66
CA GLU A 101 14.17 -1.64 -2.30
C GLU A 101 13.08 -1.00 -1.44
N PRO A 102 12.63 -1.67 -0.36
CA PRO A 102 11.48 -1.23 0.42
C PRO A 102 11.85 -0.18 1.45
N GLY A 103 10.97 0.82 1.58
CA GLY A 103 10.96 1.74 2.71
C GLY A 103 10.23 1.17 3.94
N PRO A 104 10.00 1.99 4.98
CA PRO A 104 9.25 1.59 6.15
C PRO A 104 7.77 1.30 5.84
N TRP A 105 7.17 0.45 6.66
CA TRP A 105 5.74 0.13 6.59
C TRP A 105 4.86 1.27 7.10
N SER A 106 3.65 1.37 6.56
CA SER A 106 2.58 2.22 7.06
C SER A 106 2.10 1.75 8.43
N GLU A 107 1.30 2.60 9.08
CA GLU A 107 0.42 2.15 10.17
C GLU A 107 -0.62 1.15 9.63
N LEU A 108 -1.12 0.28 10.50
CA LEU A 108 -2.17 -0.68 10.14
C LEU A 108 -3.46 0.09 9.84
N THR A 109 -4.10 -0.22 8.72
CA THR A 109 -5.41 0.36 8.36
C THR A 109 -6.38 -0.78 8.07
N GLU A 110 -7.58 -0.71 8.59
CA GLU A 110 -8.54 -1.80 8.52
C GLU A 110 -9.93 -1.34 8.13
N GLY A 111 -10.71 -2.25 7.54
CA GLY A 111 -12.09 -2.00 7.17
C GLY A 111 -12.86 -3.29 6.98
N THR A 112 -14.12 -3.30 7.41
CA THR A 112 -15.03 -4.43 7.17
C THR A 112 -15.36 -4.55 5.69
N ILE A 113 -15.38 -5.78 5.18
CA ILE A 113 -15.77 -6.09 3.81
C ILE A 113 -17.30 -6.09 3.74
N ALA A 114 -17.85 -5.12 3.01
CA ALA A 114 -19.28 -5.06 2.75
C ALA A 114 -19.69 -6.23 1.83
N GLY A 115 -20.84 -6.85 2.14
CA GLY A 115 -21.49 -7.84 1.27
C GLY A 115 -22.49 -7.21 0.30
#